data_AF-A0A0R1S1D4-F1
#
_entry.id   AF-A0A0R1S1D4-F1
#
_cell.length_a   1.000
_cell.length_b   1.000
_cell.length_c   1.000
_cell.angle_alpha   90.00
_cell.angle_beta   90.00
_cell.angle_gamma   90.00
#
_symmetry.space_group_name_H-M   'P 1'
#
loop_
_entity.id
_entity.type
_entity.pdbx_description
1 polymer ?
#
loop_
_entity_poly.entity_id
_entity_poly.type
_entity_poly.pdbx_seq_one_letter_code
_entity_poly.pdbx_strand_id
1 'polypeptide(L)'
;MANDDLKLDQKEFAKMIASSHQVSDELDPETIVKRKLTIYLTAYYLAEKFNDLQAQSLNGEKPSNQDYQQLLKQLQETKFGDW
;
A
#
# COMPACT_ATOMS: atom_id res chain seq x y z
N MET A 1 14.73 3.70 22.03
CA MET A 1 13.30 3.37 21.86
C MET A 1 13.06 3.41 20.36
N ALA A 2 13.04 2.25 19.70
CA ALA A 2 12.82 2.21 18.26
C ALA A 2 11.34 2.52 18.04
N ASN A 3 11.07 3.60 17.31
CA ASN A 3 9.74 3.95 16.88
C ASN A 3 9.38 2.88 15.82
N ASP A 4 8.74 1.78 16.24
CA ASP A 4 8.28 0.66 15.39
C ASP A 4 7.08 1.10 14.52
N ASP A 5 7.18 2.31 13.95
CA ASP A 5 6.15 2.87 13.09
C ASP A 5 6.27 2.23 11.71
N LEU A 6 5.39 1.28 11.42
CA LEU A 6 5.28 0.58 10.13
C LEU A 6 4.67 1.45 9.03
N LYS A 7 4.51 2.75 9.29
CA LYS A 7 3.99 3.71 8.33
C LYS A 7 4.84 3.71 7.07
N LEU A 8 4.16 3.45 5.95
CA LEU A 8 4.76 3.49 4.63
C LEU A 8 4.91 4.94 4.17
N ASP A 9 6.04 5.25 3.54
CA ASP A 9 6.10 6.38 2.62
C ASP A 9 5.31 6.01 1.36
N GLN A 10 4.18 6.67 1.13
CA GLN A 10 3.28 6.33 0.03
C GLN A 10 3.93 6.53 -1.34
N LYS A 11 4.83 7.51 -1.49
CA LYS A 11 5.51 7.78 -2.77
C LYS A 11 6.53 6.70 -3.06
N GLU A 12 7.37 6.36 -2.08
CA GLU A 12 8.40 5.33 -2.26
C GLU A 12 7.76 3.94 -2.48
N PHE A 13 6.70 3.62 -1.73
CA PHE A 13 5.94 2.39 -1.96
C PHE A 13 5.33 2.35 -3.38
N ALA A 14 4.68 3.43 -3.81
CA ALA A 14 4.07 3.49 -5.14
C ALA A 14 5.09 3.38 -6.27
N LYS A 15 6.26 4.03 -6.13
CA LYS A 15 7.38 3.89 -7.09
C LYS A 15 7.86 2.44 -7.16
N MET A 16 8.06 1.80 -6.01
CA MET A 16 8.50 0.41 -5.95
C MET A 16 7.54 -0.50 -6.71
N ILE A 17 6.23 -0.40 -6.45
CA ILE A 17 5.20 -1.23 -7.12
C ILE A 17 5.11 -0.91 -8.62
N ALA A 18 5.10 0.37 -9.00
CA ALA A 18 5.04 0.76 -10.41
C ALA A 18 6.29 0.29 -11.18
N SER A 19 7.46 0.23 -10.54
CA SER A 19 8.71 -0.24 -11.14
C SER A 19 8.77 -1.76 -11.29
N SER A 20 8.22 -2.52 -10.33
CA SER A 20 8.26 -3.98 -10.35
C SER A 20 7.29 -4.61 -11.36
N HIS A 21 6.19 -3.91 -11.69
CA HIS A 21 5.21 -4.40 -12.64
C HIS A 21 5.72 -4.34 -14.09
N GLN A 22 6.00 -5.47 -14.73
CA GLN A 22 6.33 -5.50 -16.16
C GLN A 22 5.10 -5.13 -17.01
N VAL A 23 5.29 -4.27 -18.02
CA VAL A 23 4.25 -3.92 -19.00
C VAL A 23 4.74 -4.43 -20.35
N SER A 24 3.85 -4.96 -21.19
CA SER A 24 4.22 -5.43 -22.53
C SER A 24 4.75 -4.27 -23.39
N ASP A 25 5.88 -4.50 -24.05
CA ASP A 25 6.51 -3.56 -24.99
C ASP A 25 5.76 -3.48 -26.33
N GLU A 26 4.76 -4.35 -26.55
CA GLU A 26 3.93 -4.38 -27.77
C GLU A 26 2.80 -3.33 -27.77
N LEU A 27 2.58 -2.67 -26.63
CA LEU A 27 1.56 -1.62 -26.49
C LEU A 27 2.10 -0.28 -26.98
N ASP A 28 1.20 0.60 -27.42
CA ASP A 28 1.60 1.97 -27.73
C ASP A 28 2.08 2.72 -26.47
N PRO A 29 2.99 3.70 -26.60
CA PRO A 29 3.57 4.40 -25.46
C PRO A 29 2.54 5.06 -24.52
N GLU A 30 1.43 5.57 -25.04
CA GLU A 30 0.39 6.21 -24.23
C GLU A 30 -0.32 5.17 -23.34
N THR A 31 -0.65 4.01 -23.90
CA THR A 31 -1.23 2.90 -23.14
C THR A 31 -0.27 2.40 -22.06
N ILE A 32 1.02 2.27 -22.35
CA ILE A 32 2.05 1.87 -21.36
C ILE A 32 2.10 2.87 -20.21
N VAL A 33 2.20 4.16 -20.51
CA VAL A 33 2.28 5.23 -19.50
C VAL A 33 1.01 5.28 -18.66
N LYS A 34 -0.18 5.23 -19.29
CA LYS A 34 -1.46 5.19 -18.57
C LYS A 34 -1.51 4.03 -17.59
N ARG A 35 -1.11 2.82 -18.00
CA ARG A 35 -1.10 1.65 -17.12
C ARG A 35 -0.16 1.83 -15.92
N LYS A 36 1.06 2.35 -16.15
CA LYS A 36 2.01 2.65 -15.06
C LYS A 36 1.48 3.71 -14.10
N LEU A 37 0.86 4.76 -14.62
CA LEU A 37 0.23 5.82 -13.81
C LEU A 37 -0.93 5.28 -12.97
N THR A 38 -1.78 4.43 -13.55
CA THR A 38 -2.85 3.75 -12.81
C THR A 38 -2.28 2.94 -11.65
N ILE A 39 -1.28 2.09 -11.90
CA ILE A 39 -0.63 1.28 -10.85
C ILE A 39 -0.04 2.17 -9.75
N TYR A 40 0.68 3.22 -10.14
CA TYR A 40 1.29 4.15 -9.20
C TYR A 40 0.23 4.81 -8.29
N LEU A 41 -0.82 5.38 -8.87
CA LEU A 41 -1.87 6.08 -8.12
C LEU A 41 -2.64 5.11 -7.22
N THR A 42 -2.95 3.91 -7.70
CA THR A 42 -3.58 2.86 -6.89
C THR A 42 -2.68 2.46 -5.72
N ALA A 43 -1.39 2.19 -5.95
CA ALA A 43 -0.46 1.81 -4.89
C ALA A 43 -0.27 2.94 -3.86
N TYR A 44 -0.19 4.19 -4.31
CA TYR A 44 -0.11 5.36 -3.43
C TYR A 44 -1.31 5.44 -2.49
N TYR A 45 -2.51 5.33 -3.05
CA TYR A 45 -3.76 5.38 -2.29
C TYR A 45 -3.88 4.20 -1.32
N LEU A 46 -3.54 2.99 -1.75
CA LEU A 46 -3.56 1.81 -0.88
C LEU A 46 -2.56 1.92 0.27
N ALA A 47 -1.38 2.52 0.05
CA ALA A 47 -0.42 2.78 1.11
C ALA A 47 -0.95 3.79 2.14
N GLU A 48 -1.66 4.83 1.70
CA GLU A 48 -2.34 5.76 2.61
C GLU A 48 -3.40 5.03 3.46
N LYS A 49 -4.26 4.22 2.84
CA LYS A 49 -5.26 3.44 3.58
C LYS A 49 -4.68 2.41 4.52
N PHE A 50 -3.56 1.80 4.14
CA PHE A 50 -2.80 0.93 5.05
C PHE A 50 -2.31 1.70 6.27
N ASN A 51 -1.72 2.88 6.08
CA ASN A 51 -1.24 3.71 7.18
C ASN A 51 -2.37 4.10 8.15
N ASP A 52 -3.55 4.45 7.62
CA ASP A 52 -4.74 4.75 8.44
C ASP A 52 -5.17 3.54 9.27
N LEU A 53 -5.16 2.35 8.67
CA LEU A 53 -5.53 1.09 9.33
C LEU A 53 -4.48 0.69 10.38
N GLN A 54 -3.20 0.79 10.05
CA GLN A 54 -2.10 0.53 10.98
C GLN A 54 -2.15 1.44 12.20
N ALA A 55 -2.44 2.73 12.02
CA ALA A 55 -2.57 3.68 13.12
C ALA A 55 -3.74 3.32 14.07
N GLN A 56 -4.81 2.71 13.55
CA GLN A 56 -5.93 2.25 14.37
C GLN A 56 -5.61 0.96 15.13
N SER A 57 -4.88 0.04 14.49
CA SER A 57 -4.66 -1.32 15.01
C SER A 57 -3.39 -1.44 15.86
N LEU A 58 -2.40 -0.57 15.68
CA LEU A 58 -1.10 -0.62 16.39
C LEU A 58 -0.89 0.61 17.31
N ASN A 59 -1.96 1.13 17.92
CA ASN A 59 -1.93 2.38 18.69
C ASN A 59 -1.29 2.31 20.10
N GLY A 60 -0.79 1.15 20.54
CA GLY A 60 -0.14 0.97 21.84
C GLY A 60 1.37 1.21 21.82
N GLU A 61 1.97 1.52 22.99
CA GLU A 61 3.44 1.71 23.13
C GLU A 61 4.27 0.51 22.68
N LYS A 62 3.67 -0.70 22.65
CA LYS A 62 4.30 -1.92 22.16
C LYS A 62 3.23 -2.86 21.58
N PRO A 63 3.01 -2.84 20.25
CA PRO A 63 2.04 -3.72 19.62
C PRO A 63 2.34 -5.19 19.86
N SER A 64 1.31 -5.96 20.18
CA SER A 64 1.37 -7.39 20.43
C SER A 64 1.21 -8.20 19.15
N ASN A 65 1.54 -9.49 19.19
CA ASN A 65 1.27 -10.41 18.09
C ASN A 65 -0.21 -10.46 17.69
N GLN A 66 -1.13 -10.25 18.65
CA GLN A 66 -2.57 -10.22 18.37
C GLN A 66 -2.96 -9.00 17.55
N ASP A 67 -2.35 -7.84 17.83
CA ASP A 67 -2.59 -6.60 17.09
C ASP A 67 -2.15 -6.74 15.62
N TYR A 68 -1.00 -7.39 15.39
CA TYR A 68 -0.54 -7.72 14.04
C TYR A 68 -1.46 -8.70 13.30
N GLN A 69 -1.93 -9.76 13.99
CA GLN A 69 -2.88 -10.69 13.39
C GLN A 69 -4.20 -10.02 13.04
N GLN A 70 -4.68 -9.10 13.89
CA GLN A 70 -5.88 -8.33 13.63
C GLN A 70 -5.70 -7.38 12.44
N LEU A 71 -4.56 -6.68 12.36
CA LEU A 71 -4.23 -5.83 11.21
C LEU A 71 -4.20 -6.62 9.90
N LEU A 72 -3.56 -7.81 9.89
CA LEU A 72 -3.55 -8.68 8.71
C LEU A 72 -4.94 -9.15 8.30
N LYS A 73 -5.78 -9.51 9.28
CA LYS A 73 -7.18 -9.89 9.03
C LYS A 73 -7.96 -8.71 8.44
N GLN A 74 -7.84 -7.52 9.02
CA GLN A 74 -8.50 -6.33 8.50
C GLN A 74 -8.02 -5.97 7.09
N LEU A 75 -6.72 -6.13 6.79
CA LEU A 75 -6.18 -5.91 5.45
C LEU A 75 -6.81 -6.85 4.41
N GLN A 76 -7.10 -8.11 4.79
CA GLN A 76 -7.75 -9.10 3.93
C GLN A 76 -9.24 -8.84 3.74
N GLU A 77 -9.93 -8.41 4.79
CA GLU A 77 -11.39 -8.19 4.77
C GLU A 77 -11.78 -6.81 4.20
N THR A 78 -10.89 -5.82 4.32
CA THR A 78 -11.16 -4.46 3.87
C THR A 78 -11.00 -4.36 2.37
N LYS A 79 -12.09 -4.05 1.68
CA LYS A 79 -12.03 -3.57 0.30
C LYS A 79 -11.66 -2.09 0.32
N PHE A 80 -10.43 -1.79 -0.07
CA PHE A 80 -10.00 -0.40 -0.21
C PHE A 80 -10.49 0.25 -1.51
N GLY A 81 -10.94 -0.54 -2.48
CA GLY A 81 -11.41 -0.08 -3.78
C GLY A 81 -12.92 -0.26 -3.96
N ASP A 82 -13.69 0.76 -3.59
CA ASP A 82 -15.05 0.97 -4.11
C ASP A 82 -15.01 2.08 -5.17
N TRP A 83 -14.34 1.82 -6.30
CA TRP A 83 -14.27 2.73 -7.46
C TRP A 83 -14.51 1.99 -8.78
#